data_AF-A0AA37LRJ4-F1
#
_entry.id   AF-A0AA37LRJ4-F1
#
_cell.length_a   1.000
_cell.length_b   1.000
_cell.length_c   1.000
_cell.angle_alpha   90.00
_cell.angle_beta   90.00
_cell.angle_gamma   90.00
#
_symmetry.space_group_name_H-M   'P 1'
#
loop_
_entity.id
_entity.type
_entity.pdbx_description
1 polymer ?
#
loop_
_entity_poly.entity_id
_entity_poly.type
_entity_poly.pdbx_seq_one_letter_code
_entity_poly.pdbx_strand_id
1 'polypeptide(L)'
;MQELQELESEPLCHRIAARLLVNNCQLLDGKDDATVLTDSGRQVRDFVDSYAASLAICDLERGSFVIPSSCAPFRERSLVNIPDSSIPRLHASPQQIDSCLSGLAKSDSAWNTWVSYRHKALRFCEAARADNEKAQSIRLHQRLTEILSNLSKGVEQELEANLQAINLRATETTEQLQRMVPEIEQLRNKLQDLDRTISQDVMQISQASNSVMRDGLEDAQNLQQLLRVLLKTVMSNNAEVAASQEVALASFKDRTDSEAAVVMAALATAAVSSASLQSQIVSALKLFEVVH
;
A
#
# COMPACT_ATOMS: atom_id res chain seq x y z
N MET A 1 -54.67 -21.35 22.80
CA MET A 1 -53.90 -22.30 23.63
C MET A 1 -54.79 -23.10 24.58
N GLN A 2 -55.77 -22.49 25.27
CA GLN A 2 -56.65 -23.21 26.21
C GLN A 2 -57.47 -24.34 25.56
N GLU A 3 -58.06 -24.13 24.38
CA GLU A 3 -58.89 -25.16 23.72
C GLU A 3 -58.12 -26.44 23.33
N LEU A 4 -56.85 -26.34 22.92
CA LEU A 4 -56.00 -27.50 22.62
C LEU A 4 -55.53 -28.23 23.89
N GLN A 5 -55.31 -27.50 24.98
CA GLN A 5 -54.96 -28.09 26.27
C GLN A 5 -56.15 -28.82 26.91
N GLU A 6 -57.37 -28.32 26.71
CA GLU A 6 -58.59 -29.01 27.15
C GLU A 6 -58.71 -30.40 26.50
N LEU A 7 -58.38 -30.52 25.20
CA LEU A 7 -58.36 -31.79 24.47
C LEU A 7 -57.38 -32.83 25.04
N GLU A 8 -56.28 -32.42 25.68
CA GLU A 8 -55.32 -33.36 26.30
C GLU A 8 -55.88 -34.02 27.57
N SER A 9 -56.84 -33.37 28.25
CA SER A 9 -57.48 -33.85 29.46
C SER A 9 -58.73 -34.71 29.23
N GLU A 10 -59.19 -34.79 27.98
CA GLU A 10 -60.38 -35.54 27.59
C GLU A 10 -60.17 -37.07 27.54
N PRO A 11 -61.25 -37.88 27.58
CA PRO A 11 -61.18 -39.33 27.43
C PRO A 11 -60.54 -39.79 26.11
N LEU A 12 -60.13 -41.06 26.05
CA LEU A 12 -59.38 -41.63 24.93
C LEU A 12 -60.05 -41.41 23.57
N CYS A 13 -61.36 -41.68 23.45
CA CYS A 13 -62.11 -41.46 22.21
C CYS A 13 -62.01 -40.01 21.71
N HIS A 14 -62.25 -39.02 22.59
CA HIS A 14 -62.13 -37.60 22.26
C HIS A 14 -60.72 -37.24 21.81
N ARG A 15 -59.70 -37.74 22.50
CA ARG A 15 -58.30 -37.51 22.14
C ARG A 15 -57.96 -38.06 20.76
N ILE A 16 -58.45 -39.25 20.41
CA ILE A 16 -58.24 -39.85 19.09
C ILE A 16 -58.96 -39.04 18.01
N ALA A 17 -60.23 -38.70 18.22
CA ALA A 17 -61.01 -37.89 17.28
C ALA A 17 -60.38 -36.51 17.07
N ALA A 18 -59.94 -35.87 18.15
CA ALA A 18 -59.25 -34.59 18.14
C ALA A 18 -57.92 -34.64 17.39
N ARG A 19 -57.11 -35.67 17.64
CA ARG A 19 -55.84 -35.89 16.92
C ARG A 19 -56.07 -36.01 15.42
N LEU A 20 -57.07 -36.82 15.01
CA LEU A 20 -57.40 -36.98 13.60
C LEU A 20 -57.90 -35.67 12.99
N LEU A 21 -58.71 -34.89 13.71
CA LEU A 21 -59.14 -33.55 13.29
C LEU A 21 -57.93 -32.63 13.07
N VAL A 22 -57.10 -32.45 14.11
CA VAL A 22 -55.95 -31.53 14.12
C VAL A 22 -54.95 -31.86 13.01
N ASN A 23 -54.63 -33.14 12.82
CA ASN A 23 -53.70 -33.59 11.77
C ASN A 23 -54.22 -33.31 10.34
N ASN A 24 -55.52 -33.14 10.18
CA ASN A 24 -56.15 -32.96 8.87
C ASN A 24 -56.74 -31.54 8.66
N CYS A 25 -56.50 -30.59 9.59
CA CYS A 25 -57.00 -29.20 9.51
C CYS A 25 -56.55 -28.42 8.27
N GLN A 26 -55.54 -28.91 7.54
CA GLN A 26 -55.15 -28.37 6.22
C GLN A 26 -56.31 -28.46 5.20
N LEU A 27 -57.29 -29.35 5.39
CA LEU A 27 -58.50 -29.39 4.56
C LEU A 27 -59.40 -28.16 4.76
N LEU A 28 -59.15 -27.35 5.80
CA LEU A 28 -59.83 -26.10 6.10
C LEU A 28 -58.99 -24.84 5.77
N ASP A 29 -57.89 -24.96 5.02
CA ASP A 29 -56.99 -23.82 4.82
C ASP A 29 -57.69 -22.60 4.21
N GLY A 30 -57.59 -21.47 4.92
CA GLY A 30 -58.20 -20.19 4.54
C GLY A 30 -59.73 -20.08 4.73
N LYS A 31 -60.38 -21.02 5.45
CA LYS A 31 -61.84 -20.99 5.67
C LYS A 31 -62.21 -20.85 7.14
N ASP A 32 -63.17 -19.98 7.40
CA ASP A 32 -63.79 -19.67 8.71
C ASP A 32 -65.25 -20.18 8.76
N ASP A 33 -65.90 -20.11 9.93
CA ASP A 33 -67.30 -20.55 10.10
C ASP A 33 -68.27 -19.97 9.06
N ALA A 34 -68.10 -18.69 8.70
CA ALA A 34 -68.99 -17.98 7.76
C ALA A 34 -68.81 -18.49 6.32
N THR A 35 -67.56 -18.69 5.89
CA THR A 35 -67.23 -19.22 4.54
C THR A 35 -67.54 -20.71 4.44
N VAL A 36 -67.42 -21.48 5.52
CA VAL A 36 -67.84 -22.89 5.57
C VAL A 36 -69.34 -23.02 5.32
N LEU A 37 -70.15 -22.12 5.88
CA LEU A 37 -71.61 -22.14 5.75
C LEU A 37 -72.12 -21.60 4.41
N THR A 38 -71.41 -20.66 3.78
CA THR A 38 -71.93 -19.92 2.62
C THR A 38 -71.30 -20.31 1.28
N ASP A 39 -70.04 -20.78 1.25
CA ASP A 39 -69.29 -20.93 -0.02
C ASP A 39 -68.28 -22.10 -0.03
N SER A 40 -68.29 -22.97 0.99
CA SER A 40 -67.33 -24.08 1.01
C SER A 40 -67.81 -25.28 0.19
N GLY A 41 -66.91 -25.77 -0.69
CA GLY A 41 -67.12 -27.02 -1.44
C GLY A 41 -67.38 -28.21 -0.52
N ARG A 42 -68.08 -29.23 -1.03
CA ARG A 42 -68.58 -30.40 -0.27
C ARG A 42 -67.52 -31.04 0.64
N GLN A 43 -66.27 -31.14 0.19
CA GLN A 43 -65.16 -31.71 0.94
C GLN A 43 -64.93 -31.04 2.31
N VAL A 44 -65.14 -29.73 2.41
CA VAL A 44 -64.95 -28.97 3.66
C VAL A 44 -66.08 -29.23 4.64
N ARG A 45 -67.32 -29.28 4.14
CA ARG A 45 -68.47 -29.65 4.98
C ARG A 45 -68.34 -31.08 5.50
N ASP A 46 -68.03 -32.01 4.60
CA ASP A 46 -67.80 -33.42 4.95
C ASP A 46 -66.66 -33.54 5.98
N PHE A 47 -65.62 -32.71 5.88
CA PHE A 47 -64.54 -32.68 6.86
C PHE A 47 -65.07 -32.32 8.25
N VAL A 48 -65.71 -31.16 8.38
CA VAL A 48 -66.23 -30.69 9.66
C VAL A 48 -67.26 -31.68 10.22
N ASP A 49 -68.17 -32.14 9.38
CA ASP A 49 -69.26 -33.02 9.77
C ASP A 49 -68.75 -34.39 10.23
N SER A 50 -67.70 -34.93 9.59
CA SER A 50 -67.09 -36.21 9.98
C SER A 50 -66.42 -36.16 11.36
N TYR A 51 -65.71 -35.09 11.66
CA TYR A 51 -65.01 -34.95 12.95
C TYR A 51 -65.96 -34.50 14.07
N ALA A 52 -66.96 -33.69 13.74
CA ALA A 52 -68.05 -33.37 14.65
C ALA A 52 -68.86 -34.63 15.01
N ALA A 53 -69.14 -35.50 14.03
CA ALA A 53 -69.78 -36.79 14.27
C ALA A 53 -68.93 -37.67 15.18
N SER A 54 -67.62 -37.78 14.91
CA SER A 54 -66.71 -38.55 15.77
C SER A 54 -66.71 -38.08 17.22
N LEU A 55 -66.58 -36.77 17.46
CA LEU A 55 -66.60 -36.21 18.82
C LEU A 55 -67.96 -36.38 19.51
N ALA A 56 -69.06 -36.19 18.78
CA ALA A 56 -70.40 -36.41 19.31
C ALA A 56 -70.64 -37.88 19.66
N ILE A 57 -70.18 -38.80 18.82
CA ILE A 57 -70.26 -40.25 19.09
C ILE A 57 -69.46 -40.59 20.34
N CYS A 58 -68.28 -40.01 20.57
CA CYS A 58 -67.52 -40.24 21.80
C CYS A 58 -68.32 -39.86 23.07
N ASP A 59 -69.04 -38.74 23.05
CA ASP A 59 -69.91 -38.35 24.16
C ASP A 59 -71.11 -39.28 24.34
N LEU A 60 -71.71 -39.72 23.23
CA LEU A 60 -72.83 -40.66 23.24
C LEU A 60 -72.40 -42.05 23.74
N GLU A 61 -71.21 -42.52 23.37
CA GLU A 61 -70.61 -43.77 23.87
C GLU A 61 -70.38 -43.68 25.38
N ARG A 62 -69.78 -42.57 25.85
CA ARG A 62 -69.58 -42.33 27.28
C ARG A 62 -70.90 -42.26 28.06
N GLY A 63 -71.92 -41.62 27.48
CA GLY A 63 -73.25 -41.51 28.07
C GLY A 63 -74.10 -42.78 27.96
N SER A 64 -73.58 -43.87 27.38
CA SER A 64 -74.29 -45.13 27.14
C SER A 64 -75.58 -44.96 26.31
N PHE A 65 -75.59 -43.99 25.38
CA PHE A 65 -76.69 -43.78 24.46
C PHE A 65 -76.66 -44.83 23.33
N VAL A 66 -77.84 -45.11 22.75
CA VAL A 66 -77.95 -45.96 21.56
C VAL A 66 -77.42 -45.20 20.35
N ILE A 67 -76.35 -45.72 19.75
CA ILE A 67 -75.73 -45.12 18.56
C ILE A 67 -76.22 -45.87 17.31
N PRO A 68 -76.65 -45.14 16.27
CA PRO A 68 -77.04 -45.73 14.99
C PRO A 68 -75.94 -46.60 14.39
N SER A 69 -76.30 -47.76 13.81
CA SER A 69 -75.34 -48.63 13.13
C SER A 69 -74.65 -47.93 11.94
N SER A 70 -75.32 -46.97 11.31
CA SER A 70 -74.73 -46.12 10.27
C SER A 70 -73.56 -45.27 10.76
N CYS A 71 -73.45 -45.02 12.07
CA CYS A 71 -72.35 -44.29 12.68
C CYS A 71 -71.16 -45.18 13.10
N ALA A 72 -71.15 -46.47 12.75
CA ALA A 72 -70.06 -47.38 13.10
C ALA A 72 -68.64 -46.88 12.73
N PRO A 73 -68.41 -46.21 11.58
CA PRO A 73 -67.09 -45.67 11.23
C PRO A 73 -66.57 -44.58 12.18
N PHE A 74 -67.46 -43.90 12.92
CA PHE A 74 -67.15 -42.76 13.77
C PHE A 74 -66.98 -43.12 15.25
N ARG A 75 -67.14 -44.41 15.59
CA ARG A 75 -66.97 -44.94 16.95
C ARG A 75 -65.52 -45.13 17.31
N GLU A 76 -65.20 -45.09 18.61
CA GLU A 76 -63.83 -45.23 19.12
C GLU A 76 -63.08 -46.41 18.49
N ARG A 77 -63.72 -47.58 18.43
CA ARG A 77 -63.13 -48.81 17.89
C ARG A 77 -62.69 -48.69 16.43
N SER A 78 -63.40 -47.89 15.64
CA SER A 78 -63.06 -47.64 14.24
C SER A 78 -61.98 -46.58 14.13
N LEU A 79 -62.06 -45.54 14.96
CA LEU A 79 -61.12 -44.42 14.94
C LEU A 79 -59.69 -44.82 15.33
N VAL A 80 -59.53 -45.74 16.28
CA VAL A 80 -58.22 -46.28 16.72
C VAL A 80 -57.45 -46.91 15.55
N ASN A 81 -58.15 -47.50 14.58
CA ASN A 81 -57.55 -48.22 13.46
C ASN A 81 -57.16 -47.32 12.29
N ILE A 82 -57.43 -46.01 12.37
CA ILE A 82 -57.06 -45.08 11.32
C ILE A 82 -55.56 -44.76 11.45
N PRO A 83 -54.76 -45.03 10.41
CA PRO A 83 -53.33 -44.73 10.45
C PRO A 83 -53.09 -43.22 10.42
N ASP A 84 -52.04 -42.79 11.11
CA ASP A 84 -51.55 -41.42 11.01
C ASP A 84 -50.95 -41.21 9.61
N SER A 85 -51.66 -40.44 8.77
CA SER A 85 -51.25 -40.11 7.40
C SER A 85 -50.67 -38.70 7.36
N SER A 86 -49.54 -38.53 6.68
CA SER A 86 -48.97 -37.20 6.39
C SER A 86 -49.75 -36.43 5.32
N ILE A 87 -50.67 -37.10 4.63
CA ILE A 87 -51.54 -36.51 3.60
C ILE A 87 -52.93 -36.30 4.20
N PRO A 88 -53.48 -35.07 4.17
CA PRO A 88 -54.81 -34.79 4.69
C PRO A 88 -55.89 -35.58 3.94
N ARG A 89 -56.69 -36.35 4.67
CA ARG A 89 -57.79 -37.17 4.12
C ARG A 89 -58.98 -37.20 5.06
N LEU A 90 -60.16 -37.34 4.46
CA LEU A 90 -61.38 -37.70 5.18
C LEU A 90 -61.26 -39.15 5.67
N HIS A 91 -61.57 -39.39 6.93
CA HIS A 91 -61.55 -40.74 7.50
C HIS A 91 -62.81 -41.57 7.17
N ALA A 92 -63.86 -40.92 6.68
CA ALA A 92 -65.11 -41.54 6.27
C ALA A 92 -65.53 -41.03 4.89
N SER A 93 -66.22 -41.86 4.10
CA SER A 93 -66.77 -41.42 2.83
C SER A 93 -67.96 -40.47 3.03
N PRO A 94 -68.27 -39.59 2.07
CA PRO A 94 -69.42 -38.71 2.17
C PRO A 94 -70.74 -39.44 2.41
N GLN A 95 -70.93 -40.61 1.80
CA GLN A 95 -72.13 -41.43 2.01
C GLN A 95 -72.23 -41.97 3.44
N GLN A 96 -71.08 -42.32 4.05
CA GLN A 96 -71.04 -42.75 5.45
C GLN A 96 -71.36 -41.60 6.40
N ILE A 97 -70.86 -40.39 6.09
CA ILE A 97 -71.17 -39.16 6.83
C ILE A 97 -72.67 -38.90 6.77
N ASP A 98 -73.25 -38.78 5.57
CA ASP A 98 -74.68 -38.50 5.36
C ASP A 98 -75.57 -39.54 6.08
N SER A 99 -75.19 -40.82 6.03
CA SER A 99 -75.91 -41.91 6.68
C SER A 99 -75.85 -41.85 8.21
N CYS A 100 -74.70 -41.45 8.78
CA CYS A 100 -74.56 -41.27 10.21
C CYS A 100 -75.34 -40.05 10.69
N LEU A 101 -75.24 -38.91 9.99
CA LEU A 101 -75.98 -37.69 10.31
C LEU A 101 -77.50 -37.92 10.29
N SER A 102 -77.99 -38.65 9.29
CA SER A 102 -79.40 -39.06 9.21
C SER A 102 -79.83 -39.96 10.38
N GLY A 103 -78.88 -40.73 10.94
CA GLY A 103 -79.10 -41.52 12.15
C GLY A 103 -79.15 -40.66 13.41
N LEU A 104 -78.22 -39.72 13.57
CA LEU A 104 -78.14 -38.79 14.70
C LEU A 104 -79.37 -37.88 14.76
N ALA A 105 -79.89 -37.44 13.61
CA ALA A 105 -81.09 -36.61 13.51
C ALA A 105 -82.37 -37.27 14.04
N LYS A 106 -82.35 -38.58 14.34
CA LYS A 106 -83.49 -39.28 14.97
C LYS A 106 -83.61 -39.04 16.48
N SER A 107 -82.60 -38.43 17.10
CA SER A 107 -82.59 -38.10 18.52
C SER A 107 -82.12 -36.67 18.73
N ASP A 108 -82.96 -35.81 19.30
CA ASP A 108 -82.65 -34.40 19.54
C ASP A 108 -81.37 -34.22 20.37
N SER A 109 -81.17 -35.10 21.37
CA SER A 109 -79.95 -35.09 22.20
C SER A 109 -78.68 -35.38 21.40
N ALA A 110 -78.73 -36.36 20.49
CA ALA A 110 -77.60 -36.73 19.64
C ALA A 110 -77.33 -35.65 18.58
N TRP A 111 -78.40 -35.11 17.98
CA TRP A 111 -78.31 -34.01 17.02
C TRP A 111 -77.70 -32.74 17.62
N ASN A 112 -78.18 -32.31 18.79
CA ASN A 112 -77.66 -31.12 19.47
C ASN A 112 -76.19 -31.29 19.88
N THR A 113 -75.79 -32.50 20.29
CA THR A 113 -74.39 -32.82 20.60
C THR A 113 -73.51 -32.65 19.36
N TRP A 114 -73.95 -33.19 18.22
CA TRP A 114 -73.26 -33.02 16.94
C TRP A 114 -73.15 -31.55 16.51
N VAL A 115 -74.25 -30.78 16.58
CA VAL A 115 -74.25 -29.34 16.26
C VAL A 115 -73.21 -28.59 17.13
N SER A 116 -73.13 -28.91 18.43
CA SER A 116 -72.14 -28.31 19.32
C SER A 116 -70.71 -28.59 18.85
N TYR A 117 -70.41 -29.83 18.47
CA TYR A 117 -69.07 -30.22 18.01
C TYR A 117 -68.72 -29.72 16.62
N ARG A 118 -69.71 -29.43 15.76
CA ARG A 118 -69.48 -28.83 14.45
C ARG A 118 -68.76 -27.48 14.56
N HIS A 119 -69.22 -26.62 15.47
CA HIS A 119 -68.57 -25.34 15.74
C HIS A 119 -67.22 -25.50 16.44
N LYS A 120 -67.11 -26.46 17.38
CA LYS A 120 -65.84 -26.72 18.07
C LYS A 120 -64.76 -27.25 17.13
N ALA A 121 -65.12 -28.08 16.15
CA ALA A 121 -64.16 -28.64 15.20
C ALA A 121 -63.44 -27.56 14.40
N LEU A 122 -64.15 -26.51 14.00
CA LEU A 122 -63.59 -25.35 13.30
C LEU A 122 -62.61 -24.58 14.20
N ARG A 123 -63.03 -24.26 15.44
CA ARG A 123 -62.17 -23.58 16.41
C ARG A 123 -60.91 -24.36 16.79
N PHE A 124 -61.03 -25.67 16.95
CA PHE A 124 -59.86 -26.53 17.18
C PHE A 124 -58.86 -26.45 16.03
N CYS A 125 -59.34 -26.39 14.78
CA CYS A 125 -58.47 -26.20 13.62
C CYS A 125 -57.84 -24.81 13.54
N GLU A 126 -58.58 -23.75 13.87
CA GLU A 126 -58.03 -22.39 13.97
C GLU A 126 -56.95 -22.31 15.05
N ALA A 127 -57.21 -22.89 16.22
CA ALA A 127 -56.26 -22.96 17.32
C ALA A 127 -55.01 -23.76 16.93
N ALA A 128 -55.17 -24.90 16.26
CA ALA A 128 -54.07 -25.73 15.78
C ALA A 128 -53.23 -25.02 14.71
N ARG A 129 -53.87 -24.28 13.79
CA ARG A 129 -53.17 -23.47 12.78
C ARG A 129 -52.33 -22.38 13.45
N ALA A 130 -52.94 -21.61 14.35
CA ALA A 130 -52.24 -20.54 15.06
C ALA A 130 -51.05 -21.07 15.88
N ASP A 131 -51.18 -22.25 16.48
CA ASP A 131 -50.08 -22.88 17.22
C ASP A 131 -48.96 -23.39 16.29
N ASN A 132 -49.31 -24.02 15.17
CA ASN A 132 -48.34 -24.48 14.18
C ASN A 132 -47.58 -23.32 13.51
N GLU A 133 -48.27 -22.23 13.17
CA GLU A 133 -47.64 -20.99 12.64
C GLU A 133 -46.65 -20.40 13.65
N LYS A 134 -47.03 -20.36 14.94
CA LYS A 134 -46.15 -19.92 16.01
C LYS A 134 -44.93 -20.84 16.15
N ALA A 135 -45.11 -22.15 16.12
CA ALA A 135 -44.01 -23.12 16.21
C ALA A 135 -43.04 -22.99 15.02
N GLN A 136 -43.54 -22.82 13.79
CA GLN A 136 -42.74 -22.58 12.61
C GLN A 136 -41.96 -21.26 12.72
N SER A 137 -42.61 -20.19 13.17
CA SER A 137 -41.97 -18.90 13.42
C SER A 137 -40.85 -19.01 14.45
N ILE A 138 -41.06 -19.71 15.57
CA ILE A 138 -40.03 -19.95 16.58
C ILE A 138 -38.82 -20.68 15.98
N ARG A 139 -39.05 -21.76 15.20
CA ARG A 139 -37.96 -22.49 14.54
C ARG A 139 -37.17 -21.60 13.57
N LEU A 140 -37.84 -20.75 12.81
CA LEU A 140 -37.19 -19.80 11.91
C LEU A 140 -36.33 -18.79 12.70
N HIS A 141 -36.87 -18.21 13.77
CA HIS A 141 -36.13 -17.29 14.63
C HIS A 141 -34.90 -17.96 15.26
N GLN A 142 -35.05 -19.18 15.77
CA GLN A 142 -33.92 -19.97 16.30
C GLN A 142 -32.82 -20.17 15.25
N ARG A 143 -33.19 -20.51 14.01
CA ARG A 143 -32.23 -20.70 12.91
C ARG A 143 -31.53 -19.40 12.53
N LEU A 144 -32.27 -18.28 12.48
CA LEU A 144 -31.68 -16.96 12.21
C LEU A 144 -30.70 -16.55 13.30
N THR A 145 -31.04 -16.77 14.57
CA THR A 145 -30.14 -16.49 15.70
C THR A 145 -28.87 -17.36 15.64
N GLU A 146 -28.99 -18.63 15.28
CA GLU A 146 -27.85 -19.53 15.09
C GLU A 146 -26.91 -19.03 13.97
N ILE A 147 -27.48 -18.66 12.81
CA ILE A 147 -26.72 -18.12 11.68
C ILE A 147 -26.01 -16.82 12.08
N LEU A 148 -26.72 -15.90 12.74
CA LEU A 148 -26.15 -14.62 13.17
C LEU A 148 -25.04 -14.81 14.21
N SER A 149 -25.18 -15.78 15.13
CA SER A 149 -24.14 -16.12 16.09
C SER A 149 -22.88 -16.66 15.40
N ASN A 150 -23.04 -17.55 14.42
CA ASN A 150 -21.91 -18.09 13.65
C ASN A 150 -21.21 -17.01 12.83
N LEU A 151 -21.99 -16.10 12.23
CA LEU A 151 -21.44 -14.96 11.49
C LEU A 151 -20.66 -14.01 12.42
N SER A 152 -21.22 -13.64 13.57
CA SER A 152 -20.55 -12.78 14.56
C SER A 152 -19.21 -13.38 15.01
N LYS A 153 -19.20 -14.68 15.34
CA LYS A 153 -17.98 -15.39 15.72
C LYS A 153 -16.95 -15.42 14.60
N GLY A 154 -17.38 -15.64 13.36
CA GLY A 154 -16.49 -15.61 12.19
C GLY A 154 -15.83 -14.25 12.01
N VAL A 155 -16.60 -13.17 12.12
CA VAL A 155 -16.10 -11.79 12.04
C VAL A 155 -15.14 -11.47 13.17
N GLU A 156 -15.47 -11.84 14.42
CA GLU A 156 -14.59 -11.65 15.57
C GLU A 156 -13.25 -12.40 15.39
N GLN A 157 -13.29 -13.65 14.92
CA GLN A 157 -12.08 -14.43 14.66
C GLN A 157 -11.22 -13.85 13.54
N GLU A 158 -11.84 -13.41 12.43
CA GLU A 158 -11.13 -12.80 11.32
C GLU A 158 -10.49 -11.46 11.73
N LEU A 159 -11.21 -10.65 12.51
CA LEU A 159 -10.69 -9.39 13.05
C LEU A 159 -9.50 -9.63 13.99
N GLU A 160 -9.61 -10.58 14.90
CA GLU A 160 -8.53 -10.94 15.83
C GLU A 160 -7.29 -11.43 15.06
N ALA A 161 -7.48 -12.32 14.08
CA ALA A 161 -6.38 -12.82 13.24
C ALA A 161 -5.71 -11.69 12.45
N ASN A 162 -6.50 -10.75 11.91
CA ASN A 162 -5.97 -9.61 11.16
C ASN A 162 -5.20 -8.64 12.08
N LEU A 163 -5.72 -8.35 13.28
CA LEU A 163 -5.02 -7.54 14.28
C LEU A 163 -3.70 -8.18 14.68
N GLN A 164 -3.67 -9.49 14.93
CA GLN A 164 -2.44 -10.22 15.24
C GLN A 164 -1.43 -10.15 14.08
N ALA A 165 -1.87 -10.33 12.84
CA ALA A 165 -1.01 -10.23 11.65
C ALA A 165 -0.42 -8.82 11.47
N ILE A 166 -1.23 -7.78 11.71
CA ILE A 166 -0.77 -6.38 11.68
C ILE A 166 0.27 -6.15 12.77
N ASN A 167 0.00 -6.62 13.99
CA ASN A 167 0.90 -6.42 15.12
C ASN A 167 2.25 -7.10 14.88
N LEU A 168 2.23 -8.33 14.35
CA LEU A 168 3.45 -9.08 13.97
C LEU A 168 4.29 -8.30 12.94
N ARG A 169 3.65 -7.82 11.86
CA ARG A 169 4.33 -7.01 10.83
C ARG A 169 4.87 -5.69 11.39
N ALA A 170 4.13 -5.04 12.28
CA ALA A 170 4.57 -3.82 12.93
C ALA A 170 5.82 -4.07 13.80
N THR A 171 5.85 -5.17 14.55
CA THR A 171 7.03 -5.56 15.33
C THR A 171 8.23 -5.90 14.44
N GLU A 172 8.05 -6.68 13.38
CA GLU A 172 9.13 -7.01 12.44
C GLU A 172 9.71 -5.76 11.77
N THR A 173 8.85 -4.83 11.34
CA THR A 173 9.27 -3.56 10.74
C THR A 173 10.05 -2.72 11.75
N THR A 174 9.59 -2.67 13.00
CA THR A 174 10.26 -1.94 14.07
C THR A 174 11.65 -2.52 14.36
N GLU A 175 11.77 -3.85 14.43
CA GLU A 175 13.07 -4.50 14.60
C GLU A 175 14.02 -4.25 13.42
N GLN A 176 13.52 -4.29 12.19
CA GLN A 176 14.32 -3.99 10.99
C GLN A 176 14.84 -2.55 11.03
N LEU A 177 13.98 -1.59 11.35
CA LEU A 177 14.38 -0.19 11.49
C LEU A 177 15.42 -0.01 12.61
N GLN A 178 15.23 -0.66 13.75
CA GLN A 178 16.21 -0.63 14.84
C GLN A 178 17.58 -1.19 14.45
N ARG A 179 17.63 -2.21 13.58
CA ARG A 179 18.90 -2.74 13.05
C ARG A 179 19.59 -1.78 12.08
N MET A 180 18.85 -0.92 11.39
CA MET A 180 19.42 0.08 10.46
C MET A 180 20.04 1.28 11.17
N VAL A 181 19.52 1.68 12.34
CA VAL A 181 20.05 2.81 13.13
C VAL A 181 21.57 2.75 13.34
N PRO A 182 22.18 1.64 13.84
CA PRO A 182 23.63 1.58 14.03
C PRO A 182 24.42 1.65 12.72
N GLU A 183 23.89 1.11 11.61
CA GLU A 183 24.55 1.20 10.30
C GLU A 183 24.59 2.64 9.78
N ILE A 184 23.50 3.39 9.97
CA ILE A 184 23.43 4.81 9.62
C ILE A 184 24.42 5.62 10.46
N GLU A 185 24.49 5.37 11.77
CA GLU A 185 25.46 6.05 12.65
C GLU A 185 26.91 5.69 12.29
N GLN A 186 27.18 4.43 11.95
CA GLN A 186 28.51 4.03 11.48
C GLN A 186 28.89 4.73 10.17
N LEU A 187 27.94 4.83 9.22
CA LEU A 187 28.15 5.53 7.96
C LEU A 187 28.41 7.02 8.18
N ARG A 188 27.61 7.67 9.04
CA ARG A 188 27.81 9.06 9.45
C ARG A 188 29.21 9.29 10.02
N ASN A 189 29.65 8.41 10.93
CA ASN A 189 30.98 8.52 11.53
C ASN A 189 32.10 8.36 10.49
N LYS A 190 31.99 7.40 9.57
CA LYS A 190 32.95 7.22 8.47
C LYS A 190 33.00 8.45 7.55
N LEU A 191 31.85 9.05 7.24
CA LEU A 191 31.79 10.26 6.42
C LEU A 191 32.43 11.46 7.12
N GLN A 192 32.21 11.63 8.43
CA GLN A 192 32.88 12.67 9.21
C GLN A 192 34.39 12.48 9.25
N ASP A 193 34.87 11.24 9.32
CA ASP A 193 36.31 10.94 9.33
C ASP A 193 36.97 11.22 7.97
N LEU A 194 36.27 10.89 6.89
CA LEU A 194 36.68 11.22 5.53
C LEU A 194 36.77 12.74 5.33
N ASP A 195 35.77 13.48 5.79
CA ASP A 195 35.75 14.95 5.72
C ASP A 195 36.94 15.60 6.46
N ARG A 196 37.27 15.09 7.65
CA ARG A 196 38.46 15.53 8.40
C ARG A 196 39.75 15.23 7.66
N THR A 197 39.88 14.03 7.10
CA THR A 197 41.07 13.61 6.36
C THR A 197 41.28 14.49 5.13
N ILE A 198 40.23 14.69 4.32
CA ILE A 198 40.28 15.56 3.13
C ILE A 198 40.65 16.99 3.53
N SER A 199 40.04 17.53 4.59
CA SER A 199 40.34 18.88 5.06
C SER A 199 41.80 19.03 5.49
N GLN A 200 42.36 18.03 6.18
CA GLN A 200 43.77 18.01 6.58
C GLN A 200 44.71 17.92 5.37
N ASP A 201 44.43 17.03 4.43
CA ASP A 201 45.23 16.85 3.21
C ASP A 201 45.24 18.14 2.36
N VAL A 202 44.08 18.76 2.18
CA VAL A 202 43.96 20.06 1.46
C VAL A 202 44.75 21.14 2.17
N MET A 203 44.70 21.20 3.50
CA MET A 203 45.46 22.18 4.28
C MET A 203 46.98 21.95 4.16
N GLN A 204 47.44 20.70 4.21
CA GLN A 204 48.84 20.35 3.98
C GLN A 204 49.31 20.70 2.57
N ILE A 205 48.53 20.34 1.54
CA ILE A 205 48.85 20.65 0.14
C ILE A 205 48.91 22.17 -0.06
N SER A 206 47.97 22.93 0.53
CA SER A 206 47.97 24.39 0.46
C SER A 206 49.21 25.00 1.12
N GLN A 207 49.61 24.50 2.28
CA GLN A 207 50.83 24.94 2.98
C GLN A 207 52.09 24.63 2.17
N ALA A 208 52.20 23.40 1.63
CA ALA A 208 53.32 23.00 0.78
C ALA A 208 53.37 23.80 -0.53
N SER A 209 52.22 24.10 -1.14
CA SER A 209 52.15 24.95 -2.33
C SER A 209 52.59 26.38 -2.04
N ASN A 210 52.21 26.93 -0.88
CA ASN A 210 52.63 28.27 -0.47
C ASN A 210 54.14 28.34 -0.22
N SER A 211 54.75 27.32 0.40
CA SER A 211 56.20 27.29 0.60
C SER A 211 56.94 27.21 -0.72
N VAL A 212 56.52 26.32 -1.63
CA VAL A 212 57.14 26.19 -2.97
C VAL A 212 56.98 27.48 -3.79
N MET A 213 55.82 28.13 -3.75
CA MET A 213 55.64 29.43 -4.41
C MET A 213 56.56 30.50 -3.84
N ARG A 214 56.73 30.55 -2.52
CA ARG A 214 57.59 31.54 -1.86
C ARG A 214 59.06 31.33 -2.24
N ASP A 215 59.53 30.09 -2.17
CA ASP A 215 60.89 29.72 -2.51
C ASP A 215 61.17 30.00 -4.01
N GLY A 216 60.23 29.67 -4.90
CA GLY A 216 60.33 30.00 -6.32
C GLY A 216 60.34 31.51 -6.61
N LEU A 217 59.62 32.32 -5.83
CA LEU A 217 59.67 33.78 -5.94
C LEU A 217 61.03 34.34 -5.52
N GLU A 218 61.62 33.77 -4.46
CA GLU A 218 62.94 34.14 -3.95
C GLU A 218 64.04 33.81 -4.98
N ASP A 219 63.99 32.61 -5.56
CA ASP A 219 64.89 32.20 -6.64
C ASP A 219 64.80 33.11 -7.86
N ALA A 220 63.59 33.51 -8.26
CA ALA A 220 63.37 34.43 -9.38
C ALA A 220 63.96 35.83 -9.10
N GLN A 221 63.83 36.33 -7.86
CA GLN A 221 64.44 37.60 -7.46
C GLN A 221 65.97 37.53 -7.47
N ASN A 222 66.54 36.43 -6.97
CA ASN A 222 67.98 36.18 -6.99
C ASN A 222 68.51 36.12 -8.43
N LEU A 223 67.81 35.44 -9.33
CA LEU A 223 68.16 35.37 -10.75
C LEU A 223 68.09 36.77 -11.41
N GLN A 224 67.06 37.56 -11.11
CA GLN A 224 66.94 38.92 -11.62
C GLN A 224 68.09 39.80 -11.15
N GLN A 225 68.55 39.62 -9.90
CA GLN A 225 69.71 40.32 -9.34
C GLN A 225 71.00 39.93 -10.06
N LEU A 226 71.24 38.62 -10.26
CA LEU A 226 72.39 38.10 -10.99
C LEU A 226 72.44 38.63 -12.43
N LEU A 227 71.30 38.63 -13.13
CA LEU A 227 71.18 39.18 -14.49
C LEU A 227 71.51 40.67 -14.54
N ARG A 228 71.05 41.46 -13.55
CA ARG A 228 71.43 42.90 -13.47
C ARG A 228 72.92 43.09 -13.29
N VAL A 229 73.56 42.29 -12.44
CA VAL A 229 75.01 42.36 -12.20
C VAL A 229 75.78 42.00 -13.46
N LEU A 230 75.39 40.94 -14.17
CA LEU A 230 75.98 40.56 -15.46
C LEU A 230 75.82 41.68 -16.49
N LEU A 231 74.62 42.24 -16.64
CA LEU A 231 74.35 43.32 -17.60
C LEU A 231 75.22 44.56 -17.31
N LYS A 232 75.32 44.94 -16.03
CA LYS A 232 76.17 46.05 -15.58
C LYS A 232 77.65 45.79 -15.86
N THR A 233 78.12 44.56 -15.63
CA THR A 233 79.50 44.16 -15.88
C THR A 233 79.83 44.21 -17.37
N VAL A 234 78.94 43.72 -18.23
CA VAL A 234 79.10 43.77 -19.69
C VAL A 234 79.15 45.23 -20.17
N MET A 235 78.25 46.10 -19.70
CA MET A 235 78.26 47.52 -20.07
C MET A 235 79.53 48.23 -19.62
N SER A 236 80.03 47.94 -18.42
CA SER A 236 81.27 48.52 -17.89
C SER A 236 82.48 48.10 -18.71
N ASN A 237 82.62 46.80 -19.00
CA ASN A 237 83.69 46.29 -19.85
C ASN A 237 83.63 46.88 -21.26
N ASN A 238 82.44 47.04 -21.84
CA ASN A 238 82.29 47.60 -23.18
C ASN A 238 82.72 49.08 -23.24
N ALA A 239 82.44 49.85 -22.19
CA ALA A 239 82.90 51.25 -22.06
C ALA A 239 84.42 51.35 -21.88
N GLU A 240 85.02 50.45 -21.11
CA GLU A 240 86.47 50.38 -20.89
C GLU A 240 87.22 50.01 -22.19
N VAL A 241 86.71 49.03 -22.94
CA VAL A 241 87.26 48.66 -24.25
C VAL A 241 87.17 49.82 -25.24
N ALA A 242 86.04 50.54 -25.29
CA ALA A 242 85.87 51.69 -26.19
C ALA A 242 86.87 52.83 -25.87
N ALA A 243 87.06 53.15 -24.59
CA ALA A 243 88.06 54.13 -24.15
C ALA A 243 89.50 53.71 -24.52
N SER A 244 89.81 52.42 -24.41
CA SER A 244 91.13 51.89 -24.79
C SER A 244 91.40 51.99 -26.30
N GLN A 245 90.38 51.80 -27.14
CA GLN A 245 90.47 52.01 -28.59
C GLN A 245 90.73 53.47 -28.94
N GLU A 246 90.08 54.40 -28.25
CA GLU A 246 90.24 55.84 -28.48
C GLU A 246 91.67 56.31 -28.16
N VAL A 247 92.24 55.82 -27.05
CA VAL A 247 93.63 56.09 -26.65
C VAL A 247 94.64 55.50 -27.65
N ALA A 248 94.40 54.28 -28.13
CA ALA A 248 95.27 53.64 -29.11
C ALA A 248 95.29 54.41 -30.44
N LEU A 249 94.15 54.87 -30.93
CA LEU A 249 94.05 55.69 -32.15
C LEU A 249 94.75 57.05 -32.02
N ALA A 250 94.62 57.71 -30.87
CA ALA A 250 95.31 58.98 -30.61
C ALA A 250 96.84 58.82 -30.64
N SER A 251 97.36 57.76 -30.00
CA SER A 251 98.81 57.49 -29.97
C SER A 251 99.42 57.17 -31.34
N PHE A 252 98.64 56.56 -32.23
CA PHE A 252 99.07 56.23 -33.60
C PHE A 252 99.19 57.47 -34.48
N LYS A 253 98.26 58.43 -34.30
CA LYS A 253 98.27 59.70 -35.03
C LYS A 253 99.52 60.53 -34.71
N ASP A 254 99.85 60.72 -33.43
CA ASP A 254 101.00 61.53 -33.00
C ASP A 254 102.34 60.98 -33.52
N ARG A 255 102.46 59.66 -33.58
CA ARG A 255 103.70 59.00 -34.04
C ARG A 255 103.93 59.22 -35.54
N THR A 256 102.87 59.29 -36.32
CA THR A 256 102.94 59.46 -37.78
C THR A 256 103.34 60.90 -38.16
N ASP A 257 102.81 61.90 -37.46
CA ASP A 257 103.14 63.32 -37.70
C ASP A 257 104.61 63.64 -37.34
N SER A 258 105.13 63.01 -36.28
CA SER A 258 106.53 63.18 -35.86
C SER A 258 107.53 62.66 -36.90
N GLU A 259 107.26 61.53 -37.55
CA GLU A 259 108.19 60.93 -38.53
C GLU A 259 108.28 61.77 -39.81
N ALA A 260 107.18 62.38 -40.25
CA ALA A 260 107.14 63.26 -41.41
C ALA A 260 107.96 64.56 -41.21
N ALA A 261 107.94 65.12 -40.01
CA ALA A 261 108.68 66.34 -39.68
C ALA A 261 110.21 66.15 -39.76
N VAL A 262 110.71 64.98 -39.31
CA VAL A 262 112.14 64.66 -39.33
C VAL A 262 112.67 64.53 -40.76
N VAL A 263 111.89 63.92 -41.66
CA VAL A 263 112.27 63.76 -43.08
C VAL A 263 112.36 65.10 -43.80
N MET A 264 111.41 66.02 -43.55
CA MET A 264 111.44 67.35 -44.14
C MET A 264 112.65 68.18 -43.67
N ALA A 265 113.01 68.08 -42.39
CA ALA A 265 114.17 68.78 -41.85
C ALA A 265 115.47 68.30 -42.52
N ALA A 266 115.64 66.99 -42.70
CA ALA A 266 116.81 66.40 -43.36
C ALA A 266 116.96 66.89 -44.82
N LEU A 267 115.85 66.98 -45.55
CA LEU A 267 115.82 67.46 -46.94
C LEU A 267 116.27 68.93 -47.04
N ALA A 268 115.81 69.78 -46.13
CA ALA A 268 116.18 71.20 -46.11
C ALA A 268 117.68 71.40 -45.88
N THR A 269 118.28 70.65 -44.94
CA THR A 269 119.73 70.69 -44.69
C THR A 269 120.57 70.23 -45.89
N ALA A 270 120.10 69.23 -46.64
CA ALA A 270 120.79 68.75 -47.84
C ALA A 270 120.79 69.79 -48.98
N ALA A 271 119.69 70.54 -49.13
CA ALA A 271 119.57 71.60 -50.13
C ALA A 271 120.48 72.81 -49.82
N VAL A 272 120.58 73.20 -48.55
CA VAL A 272 121.47 74.30 -48.12
C VAL A 272 122.94 73.94 -48.34
N SER A 273 123.31 72.70 -48.02
CA SER A 273 124.69 72.22 -48.16
C SER A 273 125.16 72.16 -49.62
N SER A 274 124.26 71.76 -50.54
CA SER A 274 124.57 71.67 -51.97
C SER A 274 124.72 73.05 -52.63
N ALA A 275 123.91 74.04 -52.25
CA ALA A 275 124.04 75.42 -52.74
C ALA A 275 125.38 76.08 -52.32
N SER A 276 125.84 75.80 -51.09
CA SER A 276 127.10 76.36 -50.57
C SER A 276 128.33 75.86 -51.34
N LEU A 277 128.38 74.55 -51.65
CA LEU A 277 129.45 73.93 -52.43
C LEU A 277 129.55 74.51 -53.85
N GLN A 278 128.42 74.75 -54.49
CA GLN A 278 128.39 75.30 -55.86
C GLN A 278 128.96 76.73 -55.93
N SER A 279 128.76 77.53 -54.88
CA SER A 279 129.32 78.88 -54.78
C SER A 279 130.85 78.90 -54.61
N GLN A 280 131.41 77.94 -53.85
CA GLN A 280 132.86 77.83 -53.64
C GLN A 280 133.63 77.41 -54.90
N ILE A 281 133.03 76.57 -55.74
CA ILE A 281 133.68 76.09 -56.98
C ILE A 281 133.81 77.22 -58.01
N VAL A 282 132.77 78.06 -58.15
CA VAL A 282 132.76 79.17 -59.13
C VAL A 282 133.75 80.28 -58.76
N SER A 283 133.97 80.51 -57.47
CA SER A 283 134.93 81.52 -56.99
C SER A 283 136.38 81.08 -57.16
N ALA A 284 136.68 79.79 -56.99
CA ALA A 284 138.02 79.24 -57.22
C ALA A 284 138.44 79.28 -58.71
N LEU A 285 137.50 79.10 -59.64
CA LEU A 285 137.79 79.06 -61.08
C LEU A 285 138.09 80.44 -61.69
N LYS A 286 137.56 81.54 -61.14
CA LYS A 286 137.81 82.90 -61.66
C LYS A 286 139.19 83.47 -61.29
N LEU A 287 139.88 82.90 -60.30
CA LEU A 287 141.19 83.37 -59.85
C LEU A 287 142.36 82.81 -60.68
N PHE A 288 142.12 81.81 -61.53
CA PHE A 288 143.18 81.12 -62.28
C PHE A 288 143.47 81.69 -63.70
N GLU A 289 142.66 82.62 -64.23
CA GLU A 289 142.83 83.13 -65.61
C GLU A 289 143.60 84.47 -65.73
N VAL A 290 144.18 85.02 -64.65
CA VAL A 290 144.88 86.33 -64.67
C VAL A 290 146.42 86.25 -64.68
N VAL A 291 147.04 85.05 -64.67
CA VAL A 291 148.50 84.92 -64.82
C VAL A 291 148.90 83.74 -65.70
N HIS A 292 148.82 83.91 -67.03
CA HIS A 292 149.94 83.72 -67.96
C HIS A 292 149.61 84.22 -69.37
#